data_AF-A0A8I1N465-F1
#
_entry.id   AF-A0A8I1N465-F1
#
_cell.length_a   1.000
_cell.length_b   1.000
_cell.length_c   1.000
_cell.angle_alpha   90.00
_cell.angle_beta   90.00
_cell.angle_gamma   90.00
#
_symmetry.space_group_name_H-M   'P 1'
#
loop_
_entity.id
_entity.type
_entity.pdbx_description
1 polymer ?
#
loop_
_entity_poly.entity_id
_entity_poly.type
_entity_poly.pdbx_seq_one_letter_code
_entity_poly.pdbx_strand_id
1 'polypeptide(L)'
;MASTLYFSAASLWEITIKRSLGRNDFDFFPEDIHQLALQTGFTELSIAASHSYAIARMPWHHRDPFDRLLIAQAQSIPAYLLTTDAALEHYSELVRRIAVKSG
;
A
#
# COMPACT_ATOMS: atom_id res chain seq x y z
N MET A 1 0.89 13.66 -20.43
CA MET A 1 0.46 12.25 -20.31
C MET A 1 -0.19 12.07 -18.96
N ALA A 2 -1.28 11.31 -18.86
CA ALA A 2 -1.96 11.06 -17.58
C ALA A 2 -1.11 10.12 -16.71
N SER A 3 -1.05 10.38 -15.40
CA SER A 3 -0.41 9.49 -14.44
C SER A 3 -1.41 8.40 -14.02
N THR A 4 -1.01 7.13 -14.07
CA THR A 4 -1.82 6.03 -13.56
C THR A 4 -1.69 5.97 -12.04
N LEU A 5 -2.81 5.93 -11.34
CA LEU A 5 -2.87 5.72 -9.90
C LEU A 5 -3.15 4.25 -9.60
N TYR A 6 -2.43 3.70 -8.64
CA TYR A 6 -2.56 2.31 -8.24
C TYR A 6 -2.96 2.21 -6.78
N PHE A 7 -3.69 1.14 -6.44
CA PHE A 7 -3.85 0.68 -5.05
C PHE A 7 -3.57 -0.81 -4.98
N SER A 8 -3.06 -1.28 -3.86
CA SER A 8 -2.71 -2.69 -3.68
C SER A 8 -3.82 -3.45 -2.95
N ALA A 9 -4.03 -4.71 -3.35
CA ALA A 9 -4.82 -5.66 -2.56
C ALA A 9 -4.26 -5.84 -1.13
N ALA A 10 -2.96 -5.59 -0.89
CA ALA A 10 -2.35 -5.62 0.45
C ALA A 10 -2.90 -4.52 1.38
N SER A 11 -3.16 -3.32 0.84
CA SER A 11 -3.76 -2.23 1.60
C SER A 11 -5.20 -2.55 2.00
N LEU A 12 -5.98 -3.15 1.08
CA LEU A 12 -7.33 -3.65 1.39
C LEU A 12 -7.30 -4.78 2.43
N TRP A 13 -6.32 -5.68 2.34
CA TRP A 13 -6.12 -6.73 3.33
C TRP A 13 -5.85 -6.14 4.73
N GLU A 14 -4.97 -5.16 4.84
CA GLU A 14 -4.69 -4.48 6.12
C GLU A 14 -5.95 -3.77 6.68
N ILE A 15 -6.68 -3.05 5.83
CA ILE A 15 -7.96 -2.42 6.17
C ILE A 15 -8.97 -3.45 6.71
N THR A 16 -9.09 -4.59 6.03
CA THR A 16 -10.02 -5.66 6.40
C THR A 16 -9.68 -6.26 7.78
N ILE A 17 -8.39 -6.44 8.09
CA ILE A 17 -7.93 -6.88 9.41
C ILE A 17 -8.24 -5.82 10.48
N LYS A 18 -7.94 -4.54 10.22
CA LYS A 18 -8.21 -3.45 11.18
C LYS A 18 -9.71 -3.36 11.51
N ARG A 19 -10.59 -3.49 10.51
CA ARG A 19 -12.04 -3.54 10.73
C ARG A 19 -12.47 -4.77 11.52
N SER A 20 -11.95 -5.96 11.19
CA SER A 20 -12.34 -7.20 11.90
C SER A 20 -11.93 -7.22 13.37
N LEU A 21 -10.88 -6.46 13.72
CA LEU A 21 -10.44 -6.24 15.10
C LEU A 21 -11.27 -5.19 15.87
N GLY A 22 -12.35 -4.66 15.27
CA GLY A 22 -13.30 -3.79 15.96
C GLY A 22 -12.74 -2.40 16.30
N ARG A 23 -11.87 -1.86 15.45
CA ARG A 23 -11.34 -0.50 15.67
C ARG A 23 -12.46 0.52 15.52
N ASN A 24 -12.78 1.23 16.61
CA ASN A 24 -13.92 2.16 16.70
C ASN A 24 -13.87 3.33 15.70
N ASP A 25 -12.72 3.56 15.05
CA ASP A 25 -12.49 4.60 14.04
C ASP A 25 -12.69 4.10 12.59
N PHE A 26 -13.12 2.84 12.39
CA PHE A 26 -13.19 2.19 11.08
C PHE A 26 -14.63 1.80 10.69
N ASP A 27 -15.46 2.79 10.35
CA ASP A 27 -16.87 2.55 9.98
C ASP A 27 -17.09 2.15 8.50
N PHE A 28 -16.05 2.19 7.65
CA PHE A 28 -16.16 1.89 6.22
C PHE A 28 -15.97 0.40 5.89
N PHE A 29 -16.85 -0.16 5.05
CA PHE A 29 -16.70 -1.54 4.60
C PHE A 29 -15.55 -1.63 3.56
N PRO A 30 -14.65 -2.62 3.64
CA PRO A 30 -13.53 -2.78 2.69
C PRO A 30 -14.01 -2.84 1.23
N GLU A 31 -15.19 -3.43 1.00
CA GLU A 31 -15.84 -3.52 -0.29
C GLU A 31 -16.22 -2.14 -0.85
N ASP A 32 -16.69 -1.22 0.01
CA ASP A 32 -17.03 0.15 -0.40
C ASP A 32 -15.76 0.91 -0.80
N ILE A 33 -14.67 0.73 -0.05
CA ILE A 33 -13.36 1.34 -0.36
C ILE A 33 -12.84 0.83 -1.70
N HIS A 34 -12.94 -0.49 -1.94
CA HIS A 34 -12.55 -1.10 -3.21
C HIS A 34 -13.34 -0.54 -4.39
N GLN A 35 -14.67 -0.50 -4.28
CA GLN A 35 -15.52 0.05 -5.34
C GLN A 35 -15.23 1.52 -5.61
N LEU A 36 -15.08 2.33 -4.56
CA LEU A 36 -14.77 3.76 -4.72
C LEU A 36 -13.41 3.99 -5.39
N ALA A 37 -12.39 3.19 -5.06
CA ALA A 37 -11.09 3.26 -5.71
C ALA A 37 -11.18 2.98 -7.22
N LEU A 38 -11.94 1.96 -7.61
CA LEU A 38 -12.17 1.64 -9.03
C LEU A 38 -12.96 2.75 -9.74
N GLN A 39 -14.02 3.28 -9.11
CA GLN A 39 -14.84 4.36 -9.67
C GLN A 39 -14.08 5.68 -9.83
N THR A 40 -13.07 5.93 -8.98
CA THR A 40 -12.21 7.12 -9.05
C THR A 40 -11.04 6.97 -10.04
N GLY A 41 -10.92 5.82 -10.70
CA GLY A 41 -9.94 5.57 -11.76
C GLY A 41 -8.61 5.00 -11.27
N PHE A 42 -8.54 4.50 -10.04
CA PHE A 42 -7.36 3.75 -9.60
C PHE A 42 -7.35 2.35 -10.21
N THR A 43 -6.15 1.85 -10.49
CA THR A 43 -5.92 0.49 -10.96
C THR A 43 -5.50 -0.40 -9.79
N GLU A 44 -6.19 -1.53 -9.61
CA GLU A 44 -5.82 -2.50 -8.58
C GLU A 44 -4.54 -3.25 -8.96
N LEU A 45 -3.64 -3.44 -8.00
CA LEU A 45 -2.48 -4.30 -8.09
C LEU A 45 -2.68 -5.60 -7.30
N SER A 46 -2.83 -6.70 -8.03
CA SER A 46 -2.85 -8.04 -7.45
C SER A 46 -1.49 -8.41 -6.84
N ILE A 47 -1.53 -9.28 -5.83
CA ILE A 47 -0.32 -9.82 -5.21
C ILE A 47 0.11 -11.08 -5.98
N ALA A 48 1.28 -11.04 -6.60
CA ALA A 48 1.92 -12.19 -7.24
C ALA A 48 3.00 -12.79 -6.33
N ALA A 49 3.32 -14.07 -6.54
CA ALA A 49 4.39 -14.76 -5.80
C ALA A 49 5.77 -14.07 -5.97
N SER A 50 6.02 -13.44 -7.12
CA SER A 50 7.25 -12.66 -7.34
C SER A 50 7.45 -11.55 -6.31
N HIS A 51 6.38 -10.93 -5.80
CA HIS A 51 6.48 -9.91 -4.78
C HIS A 51 7.00 -10.48 -3.45
N SER A 52 6.61 -11.71 -3.08
CA SER A 52 7.10 -12.33 -1.83
C SER A 52 8.58 -12.70 -1.90
N TYR A 53 9.07 -13.13 -3.08
CA TYR A 53 10.49 -13.41 -3.27
C TYR A 53 11.37 -12.17 -3.11
N ALA A 54 10.87 -11.00 -3.51
CA ALA A 54 11.58 -9.72 -3.34
C ALA A 54 11.73 -9.35 -1.86
N ILE A 55 10.71 -9.61 -1.03
CA ILE A 55 10.73 -9.30 0.41
C ILE A 55 11.88 -9.99 1.13
N ALA A 56 12.23 -11.22 0.74
CA ALA A 56 13.32 -11.99 1.34
C ALA A 56 14.70 -11.32 1.18
N ARG A 57 14.85 -10.44 0.18
CA ARG A 57 16.09 -9.70 -0.10
C ARG A 57 16.11 -8.29 0.48
N MET A 58 14.99 -7.83 1.03
CA MET A 58 14.88 -6.47 1.58
C MET A 58 15.56 -6.36 2.95
N PRO A 59 16.29 -5.26 3.21
CA PRO A 59 16.83 -4.98 4.54
C PRO A 59 15.72 -4.90 5.59
N TRP A 60 16.08 -5.12 6.86
CA TRP A 60 15.14 -5.07 7.98
C TRP A 60 15.11 -3.68 8.61
N HIS A 61 14.51 -2.71 7.92
CA HIS A 61 14.26 -1.37 8.51
C HIS A 61 12.99 -1.34 9.37
N HIS A 62 11.99 -2.17 9.06
CA HIS A 62 10.79 -2.41 9.89
C HIS A 62 10.29 -3.85 9.76
N ARG A 63 9.27 -4.21 10.55
CA ARG A 63 8.69 -5.57 10.61
C ARG A 63 7.26 -5.72 10.08
N ASP A 64 6.62 -4.64 9.67
CA ASP A 64 5.30 -4.72 9.05
C ASP A 64 5.36 -5.49 7.71
N PRO A 65 4.64 -6.62 7.57
CA PRO A 65 4.68 -7.42 6.35
C PRO A 65 3.92 -6.76 5.17
N PHE A 66 2.91 -5.92 5.44
CA PHE A 66 2.15 -5.23 4.41
C PHE A 66 2.99 -4.14 3.76
N ASP A 67 3.69 -3.33 4.56
CA ASP A 67 4.58 -2.29 4.03
C ASP A 67 5.69 -2.87 3.16
N ARG A 68 6.32 -3.97 3.61
CA ARG A 68 7.33 -4.67 2.80
C ARG A 68 6.76 -5.19 1.48
N LEU A 69 5.52 -5.66 1.48
CA LEU A 69 4.83 -6.10 0.26
C LEU A 69 4.49 -4.94 -0.68
N LEU A 70 4.07 -3.79 -0.14
CA LEU A 70 3.81 -2.57 -0.91
C LEU A 70 5.08 -2.05 -1.59
N ILE A 71 6.20 -2.06 -0.87
CA ILE A 71 7.52 -1.73 -1.45
C ILE A 71 7.86 -2.70 -2.59
N ALA A 72 7.61 -4.00 -2.41
CA ALA A 72 7.92 -5.01 -3.43
C ALA A 72 7.10 -4.79 -4.72
N GLN A 73 5.82 -4.43 -4.57
CA GLN A 73 4.97 -4.06 -5.71
C GLN A 73 5.43 -2.77 -6.39
N ALA A 74 5.76 -1.73 -5.61
CA ALA A 74 6.26 -0.47 -6.17
C ALA A 74 7.52 -0.68 -7.02
N GLN A 75 8.43 -1.54 -6.55
CA GLN A 75 9.65 -1.90 -7.27
C GLN A 75 9.41 -2.78 -8.51
N SER A 76 8.33 -3.57 -8.56
CA SER A 76 8.05 -4.47 -9.69
C SER A 76 7.45 -3.74 -10.90
N ILE A 77 6.71 -2.65 -10.67
CA ILE A 77 6.07 -1.82 -11.71
C ILE A 77 6.68 -0.40 -11.84
N PRO A 78 7.96 -0.25 -11.46
CA PRO A 78 8.64 1.02 -11.11
C PRO A 78 7.72 2.23 -10.82
N ALA A 79 6.82 2.07 -9.85
CA ALA A 79 5.88 3.12 -9.44
C ALA A 79 6.29 3.77 -8.12
N TYR A 80 5.87 5.02 -7.90
CA TYR A 80 6.10 5.68 -6.62
C TYR A 80 5.13 5.15 -5.55
N LEU A 81 5.68 4.71 -4.41
CA LEU A 81 4.90 4.41 -3.21
C LEU A 81 4.73 5.69 -2.38
N LEU A 82 3.50 6.13 -2.21
CA LEU A 82 3.17 7.27 -1.34
C LEU A 82 2.89 6.76 0.07
N THR A 83 3.55 7.34 1.07
CA THR A 83 3.40 6.93 2.48
C THR A 83 3.54 8.11 3.44
N THR A 84 2.98 7.99 4.65
CA THR A 84 3.25 8.91 5.76
C THR A 84 4.34 8.40 6.70
N ASP A 85 4.73 7.12 6.59
CA ASP A 85 5.74 6.51 7.44
C ASP A 85 7.16 6.77 6.92
N ALA A 86 7.95 7.51 7.70
CA ALA A 86 9.34 7.82 7.38
C ALA A 86 10.26 6.59 7.40
N ALA A 87 9.88 5.50 8.08
CA ALA A 87 10.69 4.28 8.10
C ALA A 87 10.83 3.67 6.69
N LEU A 88 9.83 3.87 5.82
CA LEU A 88 9.79 3.28 4.49
C LEU A 88 10.74 3.97 3.49
N GLU A 89 11.13 5.23 3.73
CA GLU A 89 12.04 5.99 2.84
C GLU A 89 13.39 5.29 2.66
N HIS A 90 13.81 4.47 3.62
CA HIS A 90 15.09 3.76 3.61
C HIS A 90 15.13 2.58 2.63
N TYR A 91 13.99 2.13 2.09
CA TYR A 91 13.96 0.95 1.22
C TYR A 91 14.24 1.24 -0.26
N SER A 92 13.87 2.43 -0.76
CA SER A 92 14.00 2.74 -2.19
C SER A 92 13.72 4.23 -2.48
N GLU A 93 14.37 4.77 -3.52
CA GLU A 93 14.06 6.09 -4.10
C GLU A 93 12.63 6.18 -4.67
N LEU A 94 11.96 5.03 -4.88
CA LEU A 94 10.56 4.98 -5.28
C LEU A 94 9.60 5.28 -4.12
N VAL A 95 10.07 5.32 -2.87
CA VAL A 95 9.24 5.70 -1.73
C VAL A 95 9.24 7.22 -1.58
N ARG A 96 8.04 7.81 -1.56
CA ARG A 96 7.84 9.25 -1.34
C ARG A 96 6.99 9.47 -0.10
N ARG A 97 7.58 10.10 0.90
CA ARG A 97 6.83 10.55 2.06
C ARG A 97 5.96 11.75 1.71
N ILE A 98 4.70 11.70 2.11
CA ILE A 98 3.73 12.77 1.95
C ILE A 98 3.25 13.25 3.32
N ALA A 99 3.00 14.55 3.44
CA ALA A 99 2.31 15.11 4.59
C ALA A 99 0.81 15.07 4.30
N VAL A 100 0.04 14.41 5.17
CA VAL A 100 -1.42 14.53 5.13
C VAL A 100 -1.77 15.86 5.77
N LYS A 101 -2.38 16.77 5.01
CA LYS A 101 -3.00 17.95 5.61
C LYS A 101 -4.22 17.48 6.39
N SER A 102 -4.16 17.54 7.71
CA SER A 102 -5.34 17.42 8.56
C SER A 102 -6.26 18.59 8.21
N GLY A 103 -7.42 18.27 7.64
CA GLY A 103 -8.54 19.22 7.50
C GLY A 103 -9.26 19.41 8.83
#